data_AF-A0A937PZX7-F1
#
_entry.id   AF-A0A937PZX7-F1
#
_cell.length_a   1.000
_cell.length_b   1.000
_cell.length_c   1.000
_cell.angle_alpha   90.00
_cell.angle_beta   90.00
_cell.angle_gamma   90.00
#
_symmetry.space_group_name_H-M   'P 1'
#
loop_
_entity.id
_entity.type
_entity.pdbx_description
1 polymer ?
#
loop_
_entity_poly.entity_id
_entity_poly.type
_entity_poly.pdbx_seq_one_letter_code
_entity_poly.pdbx_strand_id
1 'polypeptide(L)'
;MASKKMQKDAAGVEQSLGAKEYFEQYWRYCAAVRNWLVGFGVGSCILLVSEKSGIFKDVSHEKKGNILIWLMIGIVVQIVLALVNKYIHWCVYWGMESKEFRKSIWYRAANRVSRWFLIDVCADVFSIVAFIIAGRMMLAGLLRTG
;
A
#
# COMPACT_ATOMS: atom_id res chain seq x y z
N MET A 1 -12.19 23.84 -25.52
CA MET A 1 -12.33 23.98 -24.05
C MET A 1 -13.33 22.93 -23.58
N ALA A 2 -12.89 21.87 -22.90
CA ALA A 2 -13.79 20.85 -22.38
C ALA A 2 -14.57 21.43 -21.19
N SER A 3 -15.90 21.46 -21.29
CA SER A 3 -16.80 21.88 -20.21
C SER A 3 -16.54 21.01 -18.97
N LYS A 4 -15.98 21.60 -17.90
CA LYS A 4 -15.79 20.93 -16.61
C LYS A 4 -17.18 20.65 -16.05
N LYS A 5 -17.63 19.39 -16.06
CA LYS A 5 -18.81 18.99 -15.29
C LYS A 5 -18.49 19.20 -13.80
N MET A 6 -19.16 20.19 -13.21
CA MET A 6 -19.11 20.46 -11.78
C MET A 6 -20.26 19.73 -11.12
N GLN A 7 -19.98 19.13 -9.96
CA GLN A 7 -20.98 18.47 -9.14
C GLN A 7 -20.86 19.03 -7.73
N LYS A 8 -21.99 19.48 -7.17
CA LYS A 8 -22.04 19.85 -5.76
C LYS A 8 -22.02 18.59 -4.91
N ASP A 9 -21.11 18.56 -3.95
CA ASP A 9 -21.10 17.53 -2.92
C ASP A 9 -22.18 17.79 -1.85
N ALA A 10 -22.29 16.89 -0.87
CA ALA A 10 -23.27 17.00 0.21
C ALA A 10 -23.04 18.22 1.11
N ALA A 11 -21.87 18.86 1.04
CA ALA A 11 -21.52 20.08 1.74
C ALA A 11 -21.77 21.35 0.89
N GLY A 12 -22.25 21.20 -0.35
CA GLY A 12 -22.54 22.30 -1.26
C GLY A 12 -21.31 22.88 -1.97
N VAL A 13 -20.14 22.24 -1.86
CA VAL A 13 -18.90 22.65 -2.51
C VAL A 13 -18.92 22.17 -3.97
N GLU A 14 -18.70 23.08 -4.91
CA GLU A 14 -18.54 22.74 -6.33
C GLU A 14 -17.17 22.11 -6.56
N GLN A 15 -17.12 20.78 -6.71
CA GLN A 15 -15.93 20.07 -7.10
C GLN A 15 -16.01 19.65 -8.57
N SER A 16 -14.86 19.66 -9.25
CA SER A 16 -14.78 19.04 -10.57
C SER A 16 -14.90 17.52 -10.44
N LEU A 17 -15.67 16.87 -11.32
CA LEU A 17 -15.95 15.43 -11.24
C LEU A 17 -14.66 14.58 -11.07
N GLY A 18 -13.59 14.97 -11.77
CA GLY A 18 -12.29 14.29 -11.66
C GLY A 18 -11.60 14.50 -10.30
N ALA A 19 -11.72 15.67 -9.67
CA ALA A 19 -11.11 15.92 -8.36
C ALA A 19 -11.68 14.97 -7.30
N LYS A 20 -13.00 14.73 -7.33
CA LYS A 20 -13.65 13.79 -6.42
C LYS A 20 -13.10 12.37 -6.54
N GLU A 21 -12.87 11.90 -7.76
CA GLU A 21 -12.32 10.55 -8.01
C GLU A 21 -10.89 10.41 -7.47
N TYR A 22 -10.02 11.40 -7.70
CA TYR A 22 -8.66 11.41 -7.15
C TYR A 22 -8.65 11.53 -5.62
N PHE A 23 -9.59 12.28 -5.03
CA PHE A 23 -9.77 12.34 -3.58
C PHE A 23 -10.21 10.98 -3.00
N GLU A 24 -11.15 10.31 -3.66
CA GLU A 24 -11.60 8.99 -3.22
C GLU A 24 -10.46 7.96 -3.29
N GLN A 25 -9.66 7.97 -4.36
CA GLN A 25 -8.48 7.12 -4.48
C GLN A 25 -7.46 7.44 -3.39
N TYR A 26 -7.16 8.72 -3.16
CA TYR A 26 -6.32 9.16 -2.03
C TYR A 26 -6.81 8.60 -0.69
N TRP A 27 -8.11 8.68 -0.43
CA TRP A 27 -8.71 8.19 0.81
C TRP A 27 -8.58 6.67 0.96
N ARG A 28 -8.79 5.92 -0.12
CA ARG A 28 -8.60 4.46 -0.15
C ARG A 28 -7.17 4.07 0.19
N TYR A 29 -6.16 4.76 -0.36
CA TYR A 29 -4.76 4.51 0.00
C TYR A 29 -4.43 4.90 1.44
N CYS A 30 -5.04 5.98 1.97
CA CYS A 30 -4.90 6.31 3.39
C CYS A 30 -5.44 5.20 4.30
N ALA A 31 -6.61 4.65 3.97
CA ALA A 31 -7.19 3.53 4.71
C ALA A 31 -6.32 2.28 4.60
N ALA A 32 -5.79 1.97 3.41
CA ALA A 32 -4.88 0.85 3.19
C ALA A 32 -3.60 0.96 4.02
N VAL A 33 -2.91 2.12 4.00
CA VAL A 33 -1.73 2.37 4.84
C VAL A 33 -2.05 2.17 6.32
N ARG A 34 -3.19 2.70 6.78
CA ARG A 34 -3.63 2.53 8.18
C ARG A 34 -3.84 1.06 8.52
N ASN A 35 -4.54 0.31 7.66
CA ASN A 35 -4.80 -1.10 7.88
C ASN A 35 -3.51 -1.92 7.90
N TRP A 36 -2.55 -1.61 7.03
CA TRP A 36 -1.24 -2.26 7.05
C TRP A 36 -0.44 -1.93 8.32
N LEU A 37 -0.42 -0.66 8.75
CA LEU A 37 0.26 -0.26 9.98
C LEU A 37 -0.36 -0.91 11.23
N VAL A 38 -1.69 -1.01 11.30
CA VAL A 38 -2.39 -1.66 12.43
C VAL A 38 -2.21 -3.17 12.36
N GLY A 39 -2.49 -3.78 11.20
CA GLY A 39 -2.43 -5.22 11.00
C GLY A 39 -1.03 -5.79 11.24
N PHE A 40 0.00 -5.16 10.67
CA PHE A 40 1.37 -5.60 10.87
C PHE A 40 2.03 -5.04 12.12
N GLY A 41 1.70 -3.83 12.57
CA GLY A 41 2.19 -3.33 13.84
C GLY A 41 1.78 -4.25 14.98
N VAL A 42 0.49 -4.58 15.06
CA VAL A 42 -0.04 -5.47 16.10
C VAL A 42 0.36 -6.93 15.84
N GLY A 43 0.24 -7.41 14.59
CA GLY A 43 0.56 -8.79 14.22
C GLY A 43 2.03 -9.14 14.38
N SER A 44 2.95 -8.25 13.99
CA SER A 44 4.39 -8.45 14.17
C SER A 44 4.78 -8.40 15.64
N CYS A 45 4.18 -7.53 16.45
CA CYS A 45 4.40 -7.54 17.89
C CYS A 45 3.97 -8.88 18.52
N ILE A 46 2.82 -9.44 18.10
CA ILE A 46 2.36 -10.76 18.57
C ILE A 46 3.35 -11.86 18.16
N LEU A 47 3.86 -11.83 16.92
CA LEU A 47 4.84 -12.81 16.46
C LEU A 47 6.18 -12.70 17.20
N LEU A 48 6.63 -11.49 17.54
CA LEU A 48 7.86 -11.26 18.28
C LEU A 48 7.76 -11.61 19.78
N VAL A 49 6.59 -11.40 20.38
CA VAL A 49 6.34 -11.69 21.81
C VAL A 49 5.94 -13.15 22.05
N SER A 50 5.41 -13.84 21.03
CA SER A 50 4.97 -15.23 21.16
C SER A 50 6.15 -16.22 21.08
N GLU A 51 6.97 -16.25 22.13
CA GLU A 51 7.95 -17.33 22.37
C GLU A 51 7.30 -18.73 22.43
N LYS A 52 5.97 -18.79 22.59
CA LYS A 52 5.20 -20.01 22.83
C LYS A 52 4.31 -20.47 21.68
N SER A 53 4.32 -19.80 20.52
CA SER A 53 3.54 -20.31 19.39
C SER A 53 4.18 -21.60 18.87
N GLY A 54 3.51 -22.74 19.09
CA GLY A 54 3.96 -24.06 18.61
C GLY A 54 4.26 -24.13 17.11
N ILE A 55 3.81 -23.11 16.36
CA ILE A 55 4.07 -22.85 14.95
C ILE A 55 5.57 -22.76 14.61
N PHE A 56 6.40 -22.32 15.56
CA PHE A 56 7.84 -22.12 15.33
C PHE A 56 8.73 -23.04 16.17
N LYS A 57 8.19 -24.00 16.94
CA LYS A 57 9.01 -24.80 17.88
C LYS A 57 10.16 -25.54 17.20
N ASP A 58 9.93 -26.08 16.01
CA ASP A 58 10.91 -26.94 15.32
C ASP A 58 11.46 -26.34 14.01
N VAL A 59 11.13 -25.08 13.73
CA VAL A 59 11.77 -24.33 12.64
C VAL A 59 13.13 -23.84 13.15
N SER A 60 14.24 -24.22 12.51
CA SER A 60 15.58 -23.71 12.88
C SER A 60 15.58 -22.18 12.98
N HIS A 61 16.29 -21.62 13.97
CA HIS A 61 16.41 -20.17 14.20
C HIS A 61 16.77 -19.40 12.91
N GLU A 62 17.63 -19.96 12.06
CA GLU A 62 18.03 -19.37 10.78
C GLU A 62 16.86 -19.29 9.79
N LYS A 63 16.00 -20.32 9.74
CA LYS A 63 14.82 -20.36 8.86
C LYS A 63 13.73 -19.40 9.34
N LYS A 64 13.57 -19.21 10.66
CA LYS A 64 12.63 -18.22 11.21
C LYS A 64 13.02 -16.81 10.79
N GLY A 65 14.30 -16.47 10.91
CA GLY A 65 14.83 -15.17 10.47
C GLY A 65 14.56 -14.92 8.99
N ASN A 66 14.81 -15.93 8.14
CA ASN A 66 14.58 -15.79 6.71
C ASN A 66 13.08 -15.62 6.36
N ILE A 67 12.18 -16.38 7.01
CA ILE A 67 10.72 -16.21 6.84
C ILE A 67 10.29 -14.80 7.23
N LEU A 68 10.77 -14.29 8.37
CA LEU A 68 10.44 -12.95 8.84
C LEU A 68 10.95 -11.88 7.87
N ILE A 69 12.16 -12.03 7.34
CA ILE A 69 12.73 -11.11 6.34
C ILE A 69 11.86 -11.06 5.08
N TRP A 70 11.47 -12.21 4.52
CA TRP A 70 10.62 -12.25 3.31
C TRP A 70 9.24 -11.63 3.55
N LEU A 71 8.63 -11.90 4.70
CA LEU A 71 7.38 -11.24 5.10
C LEU A 71 7.57 -9.73 5.20
N MET A 72 8.60 -9.27 5.92
CA MET A 72 8.87 -7.85 6.11
C MET A 72 9.15 -7.12 4.79
N ILE A 73 9.87 -7.75 3.86
CA ILE A 73 10.11 -7.18 2.52
C ILE A 73 8.79 -6.97 1.78
N GLY A 74 7.93 -8.00 1.70
CA GLY A 74 6.64 -7.88 1.01
C GLY A 74 5.75 -6.80 1.62
N ILE A 75 5.76 -6.69 2.95
CA ILE A 75 5.02 -5.67 3.71
C ILE A 75 5.53 -4.26 3.42
N VAL A 76 6.84 -4.05 3.50
CA VAL A 76 7.47 -2.75 3.29
C VAL A 76 7.20 -2.26 1.86
N VAL A 77 7.31 -3.13 0.86
CA VAL A 77 6.98 -2.81 -0.53
C VAL A 77 5.54 -2.31 -0.65
N GLN A 78 4.58 -3.00 -0.04
CA GLN A 78 3.17 -2.63 -0.07
C GLN A 78 2.87 -1.30 0.65
N ILE A 79 3.52 -1.05 1.79
CA ILE A 79 3.40 0.23 2.52
C ILE A 79 3.97 1.37 1.68
N VAL A 80 5.18 1.20 1.11
CA VAL A 80 5.81 2.21 0.26
C VAL A 80 4.95 2.50 -0.97
N LEU A 81 4.42 1.46 -1.62
CA LEU A 81 3.52 1.62 -2.76
C LEU A 81 2.27 2.42 -2.40
N ALA A 82 1.61 2.08 -1.28
CA ALA A 82 0.43 2.78 -0.82
C ALA A 82 0.72 4.25 -0.45
N LEU A 83 1.91 4.54 0.10
CA LEU A 83 2.34 5.92 0.39
C LEU A 83 2.60 6.73 -0.89
N VAL A 84 3.29 6.13 -1.87
CA VAL A 84 3.54 6.75 -3.18
C VAL A 84 2.22 7.06 -3.87
N ASN A 85 1.30 6.09 -3.90
CA ASN A 85 -0.01 6.27 -4.50
C ASN A 85 -0.84 7.32 -3.76
N LYS A 86 -0.85 7.30 -2.42
CA LYS A 86 -1.46 8.37 -1.63
C LYS A 86 -0.94 9.75 -2.04
N TYR A 87 0.38 9.92 -2.14
CA TYR A 87 0.98 11.21 -2.48
C TYR A 87 0.64 11.66 -3.91
N ILE A 88 0.70 10.75 -4.88
CA ILE A 88 0.34 11.05 -6.28
C ILE A 88 -1.10 11.55 -6.38
N HIS A 89 -2.04 10.82 -5.79
CA HIS A 89 -3.46 11.15 -5.86
C HIS A 89 -3.78 12.45 -5.13
N TRP A 90 -3.10 12.72 -4.01
CA TRP A 90 -3.18 14.02 -3.33
C TRP A 90 -2.70 15.17 -4.23
N CYS A 91 -1.52 15.03 -4.84
CA CYS A 91 -0.97 16.07 -5.72
C CYS A 91 -1.88 16.35 -6.93
N VAL A 92 -2.45 15.30 -7.53
CA VAL A 92 -3.37 15.45 -8.66
C VAL A 92 -4.67 16.10 -8.22
N TYR A 93 -5.27 15.66 -7.11
CA TYR A 93 -6.45 16.29 -6.51
C TYR A 93 -6.21 17.78 -6.25
N TRP A 94 -5.15 18.11 -5.53
CA TRP A 94 -4.83 19.50 -5.17
C TRP A 94 -4.56 20.38 -6.40
N GLY A 95 -3.95 19.82 -7.45
CA GLY A 95 -3.75 20.54 -8.72
C GLY A 95 -5.01 20.69 -9.58
N MET A 96 -6.07 19.93 -9.31
CA MET A 96 -7.38 20.13 -9.95
C MET A 96 -8.17 21.26 -9.29
N GLU A 97 -8.02 21.44 -7.97
CA GLU A 97 -8.64 22.48 -7.16
C GLU A 97 -7.87 23.82 -7.23
N SER A 98 -6.54 23.79 -7.11
CA SER A 98 -5.70 24.99 -7.15
C SER A 98 -5.02 25.19 -8.51
N LYS A 99 -5.37 26.29 -9.20
CA LYS A 99 -4.74 26.68 -10.47
C LYS A 99 -3.25 27.02 -10.34
N GLU A 100 -2.84 27.52 -9.17
CA GLU A 100 -1.43 27.85 -8.88
C GLU A 100 -0.60 26.57 -8.74
N PHE A 101 -1.10 25.61 -7.95
CA PHE A 101 -0.42 24.34 -7.76
C PHE A 101 -0.35 23.50 -9.04
N ARG A 102 -1.32 23.63 -9.94
CA ARG A 102 -1.32 22.95 -11.25
C ARG A 102 -0.08 23.27 -12.11
N LYS A 103 0.55 24.44 -11.92
CA LYS A 103 1.77 24.82 -12.66
C LYS A 103 3.04 24.20 -12.06
N SER A 104 2.95 23.68 -10.83
CA SER A 104 4.05 23.06 -10.10
C SER A 104 4.65 21.86 -10.84
N ILE A 105 5.95 21.66 -10.66
CA ILE A 105 6.65 20.45 -11.11
C ILE A 105 6.10 19.20 -10.43
N TRP A 106 5.64 19.31 -9.19
CA TRP A 106 5.10 18.22 -8.39
C TRP A 106 3.79 17.67 -8.99
N TYR A 107 2.89 18.56 -9.41
CA TYR A 107 1.66 18.16 -10.11
C TYR A 107 1.97 17.46 -11.44
N ARG A 108 2.91 18.01 -12.23
CA ARG A 108 3.27 17.44 -13.54
C ARG A 108 3.93 16.06 -13.40
N ALA A 109 4.80 15.89 -12.41
CA ALA A 109 5.40 14.60 -12.10
C ALA A 109 4.34 13.60 -11.62
N ALA A 110 3.52 13.96 -10.63
CA ALA A 110 2.46 13.10 -10.11
C ALA A 110 1.46 12.67 -11.20
N ASN A 111 1.03 13.59 -12.07
CA ASN A 111 0.13 13.31 -13.19
C ASN A 111 0.79 12.50 -14.34
N ARG A 112 2.11 12.37 -14.34
CA ARG A 112 2.82 11.47 -15.26
C ARG A 112 2.92 10.07 -14.66
N VAL A 113 3.30 10.00 -13.39
CA VAL A 113 3.42 8.74 -12.65
C VAL A 113 2.06 8.09 -12.41
N SER A 114 0.98 8.85 -12.25
CA SER A 114 -0.39 8.30 -12.13
C SER A 114 -0.83 7.48 -13.35
N ARG A 115 -0.16 7.66 -14.50
CA ARG A 115 -0.40 6.85 -15.71
C ARG A 115 0.45 5.59 -15.78
N TRP A 116 1.41 5.43 -14.87
CA TRP A 116 2.32 4.30 -14.81
C TRP A 116 1.82 3.24 -13.83
N PHE A 117 0.59 2.77 -14.06
CA PHE A 117 -0.04 1.69 -13.30
C PHE A 117 0.79 0.40 -13.24
N LEU A 118 1.69 0.20 -14.20
CA LEU A 118 2.53 -0.98 -14.27
C LEU A 118 3.48 -1.11 -13.07
N ILE A 119 3.89 0.01 -12.45
CA ILE A 119 4.71 -0.02 -11.22
C ILE A 119 3.93 -0.69 -10.09
N ASP A 120 2.65 -0.35 -9.96
CA ASP A 120 1.77 -0.91 -8.95
C ASP A 120 1.60 -2.42 -9.15
N VAL A 121 1.34 -2.85 -10.39
CA VAL A 121 1.24 -4.27 -10.75
C VAL A 121 2.53 -5.03 -10.45
N CYS A 122 3.69 -4.48 -10.81
CA CYS A 122 4.97 -5.13 -10.54
C CYS A 122 5.24 -5.26 -9.04
N ALA A 123 4.92 -4.23 -8.26
CA ALA A 123 5.07 -4.25 -6.80
C ALA A 123 4.11 -5.24 -6.13
N ASP A 124 2.89 -5.39 -6.64
CA ASP A 124 1.91 -6.38 -6.18
C ASP A 124 2.32 -7.81 -6.53
N VAL A 125 2.80 -8.05 -7.76
CA VAL A 125 3.31 -9.37 -8.15
C VAL A 125 4.52 -9.75 -7.29
N PHE A 126 5.44 -8.80 -7.07
CA PHE A 126 6.60 -9.03 -6.22
C PHE A 126 6.22 -9.37 -4.78
N SER A 127 5.27 -8.64 -4.18
CA SER A 127 4.81 -8.90 -2.81
C SER A 127 4.10 -10.26 -2.69
N ILE A 128 3.28 -10.64 -3.68
CA ILE A 128 2.64 -11.96 -3.75
C ILE A 128 3.69 -13.07 -3.80
N VAL A 129 4.72 -12.94 -4.65
CA VAL A 129 5.80 -13.94 -4.74
C VAL A 129 6.53 -14.06 -3.40
N ALA A 130 6.86 -12.94 -2.76
CA ALA A 130 7.51 -12.94 -1.44
C ALA A 130 6.66 -13.65 -0.38
N PHE A 131 5.34 -13.39 -0.36
CA PHE A 131 4.43 -14.03 0.58
C PHE A 131 4.24 -15.53 0.31
N ILE A 132 4.20 -15.94 -0.97
CA ILE A 132 4.14 -17.37 -1.33
C ILE A 132 5.41 -18.09 -0.87
N ILE A 133 6.59 -17.51 -1.07
CA ILE A 133 7.86 -18.09 -0.62
C ILE A 133 7.86 -18.24 0.90
N ALA A 134 7.51 -17.19 1.64
CA ALA A 134 7.43 -17.24 3.10
C ALA A 134 6.42 -18.28 3.60
N GLY A 135 5.23 -18.32 2.99
CA GLY A 135 4.18 -19.28 3.32
C GLY A 135 4.61 -20.73 3.06
N ARG A 136 5.30 -21.00 1.94
CA ARG A 136 5.85 -22.34 1.65
C ARG A 136 6.91 -22.75 2.66
N MET A 137 7.79 -21.85 3.07
CA MET A 137 8.81 -22.12 4.07
C MET A 137 8.20 -22.44 5.44
N MET A 138 7.14 -21.71 5.82
CA MET A 138 6.39 -21.94 7.04
C MET A 138 5.64 -23.28 7.01
N LEU A 139 4.93 -23.58 5.92
CA LEU A 139 4.20 -24.85 5.74
C LEU A 139 5.14 -26.06 5.71
N ALA A 140 6.29 -25.95 5.03
CA ALA A 140 7.30 -27.01 5.02
C ALA A 140 7.94 -27.24 6.40
N GLY A 141 7.98 -26.21 7.26
CA GLY A 141 8.34 -26.34 8.67
C GLY A 141 7.30 -27.17 9.44
N LEU A 142 6.02 -26.82 9.29
CA LEU A 142 4.89 -27.48 9.94
C LEU A 142 4.69 -28.95 9.51
N LEU A 143 4.81 -29.26 8.22
CA LEU A 143 4.62 -30.62 7.72
C LEU A 143 5.76 -31.57 8.12
N ARG A 144 6.93 -31.05 8.51
CA ARG A 144 8.03 -31.86 9.05
C ARG A 144 7.84 -32.23 10.53
N THR A 145 6.86 -31.62 11.20
CA THR A 145 6.58 -31.78 12.63
C THR A 145 5.35 -32.63 12.95
N GLY A 146 4.62 -33.07 11.92
CA GLY A 146 3.45 -33.95 12.03
C GLY A 146 3.78 -35.42 11.78
#